data_AF-A0A172RXS4-F1
#
_entry.id   AF-A0A172RXS4-F1
#
_cell.length_a   1.000
_cell.length_b   1.000
_cell.length_c   1.000
_cell.angle_alpha   90.00
_cell.angle_beta   90.00
_cell.angle_gamma   90.00
#
_symmetry.space_group_name_H-M   'P 1'
#
loop_
_entity.id
_entity.type
_entity.pdbx_description
1 polymer ?
#
loop_
_entity_poly.entity_id
_entity_poly.type
_entity_poly.pdbx_seq_one_letter_code
_entity_poly.pdbx_strand_id
1 'polypeptide(L)' 'MATSAAARTRATTKYIKEHTRRFTLQCHREYDADIIAFLESKGNCTAYLKGLIRAEIEREKL' A
#
# COMPACT_ATOMS: atom_id res chain seq x y z
N MET A 1 -10.82 33.87 5.48
CA MET A 1 -11.29 32.56 6.01
C MET A 1 -10.34 31.48 5.48
N ALA A 2 -9.38 31.00 6.29
CA ALA A 2 -8.53 29.88 5.87
C ALA A 2 -9.42 28.65 5.69
N THR A 3 -9.68 28.27 4.45
CA THR A 3 -10.64 27.22 4.10
C THR A 3 -10.27 25.91 4.79
N SER A 4 -11.25 25.27 5.41
CA SER A 4 -11.16 24.00 6.14
C SER A 4 -10.36 22.90 5.42
N ALA A 5 -10.24 22.96 4.09
CA ALA A 5 -9.40 22.10 3.27
C ALA A 5 -7.90 22.14 3.63
N ALA A 6 -7.30 23.32 3.85
CA ALA A 6 -5.86 23.44 4.13
C ALA A 6 -5.49 22.86 5.50
N ALA A 7 -6.38 23.05 6.49
CA ALA A 7 -6.24 22.44 7.81
C ALA A 7 -6.37 20.91 7.76
N ARG A 8 -7.35 20.38 7.00
CA ARG A 8 -7.50 18.93 6.79
C ARG A 8 -6.27 18.31 6.12
N THR A 9 -5.72 18.92 5.07
CA THR A 9 -4.52 18.41 4.40
C THR A 9 -3.34 18.32 5.35
N ARG A 10 -3.11 19.35 6.17
CA ARG A 10 -2.02 19.33 7.18
C ARG A 10 -2.21 18.22 8.20
N ALA A 11 -3.43 18.03 8.69
CA ALA A 11 -3.75 16.95 9.63
C ALA A 11 -3.52 15.56 9.00
N THR A 12 -3.98 15.34 7.77
CA THR A 12 -3.76 14.09 7.04
C THR A 12 -2.28 13.81 6.79
N THR A 13 -1.52 14.82 6.36
CA THR A 13 -0.07 14.67 6.14
C THR A 13 0.66 14.31 7.43
N LYS A 14 0.30 14.97 8.55
CA LYS A 14 0.86 14.65 9.86
C LYS A 14 0.58 13.20 10.26
N TYR A 15 -0.68 12.77 10.15
CA TYR A 15 -1.08 11.40 10.48
C TYR A 15 -0.35 10.36 9.63
N ILE A 16 -0.26 10.58 8.32
CA ILE A 16 0.47 9.68 7.40
C ILE A 16 1.95 9.60 7.80
N LYS A 17 2.58 10.75 8.10
CA LYS A 17 4.00 10.79 8.51
C LYS A 17 4.26 10.04 9.82
N GLU A 18 3.34 10.13 10.77
CA GLU A 18 3.49 9.56 12.12
C GLU A 18 3.10 8.08 12.19
N HIS A 19 2.08 7.65 11.44
CA HIS A 19 1.45 6.34 11.61
C HIS A 19 1.57 5.42 10.39
N THR A 20 2.08 5.91 9.26
CA THR A 20 2.16 5.11 8.03
C THR A 20 3.60 5.01 7.54
N ARG A 21 4.02 3.78 7.24
CA ARG A 21 5.21 3.51 6.43
C ARG A 21 4.79 2.94 5.09
N ARG A 22 5.37 3.46 4.01
CA ARG A 22 5.10 3.03 2.64
C ARG A 22 6.27 2.21 2.13
N PHE A 23 5.95 1.01 1.65
CA PHE A 23 6.86 0.18 0.87
C PHE A 23 6.40 0.21 -0.58
N THR A 24 7.33 0.36 -1.51
CA THR A 24 7.05 0.40 -2.96
C THR A 24 7.54 -0.88 -3.60
N LEU A 25 6.65 -1.56 -4.32
CA LEU A 25 6.99 -2.66 -5.21
C LEU A 25 7.11 -2.09 -6.62
N GLN A 26 8.30 -2.16 -7.20
CA GLN A 26 8.52 -1.77 -8.59
C GLN A 26 8.47 -3.03 -9.45
N CYS A 27 7.62 -3.03 -10.47
CA CYS A 27 7.51 -4.11 -11.44
C CYS A 27 8.02 -3.63 -12.80
N HIS A 28 8.83 -4.44 -13.47
CA HIS A 28 9.22 -4.21 -14.84
C HIS A 28 8.05 -4.52 -15.78
N ARG A 29 7.69 -3.57 -16.65
CA ARG A 29 6.48 -3.71 -17.50
C ARG A 29 6.48 -4.95 -18.39
N GLU A 30 7.65 -5.36 -18.89
CA GLU A 30 7.78 -6.52 -19.78
C GLU A 30 7.98 -7.84 -19.03
N TYR A 31 8.99 -7.93 -18.14
CA TYR A 31 9.31 -9.16 -17.43
C TYR A 31 8.34 -9.53 -16.30
N ASP A 32 7.67 -8.55 -15.69
CA ASP A 32 6.70 -8.76 -14.61
C ASP A 32 5.26 -8.50 -15.08
N ALA A 33 5.01 -8.61 -16.40
CA ALA A 33 3.70 -8.31 -16.99
C ALA A 33 2.59 -9.19 -16.38
N ASP A 34 2.89 -10.44 -16.08
CA ASP A 34 2.00 -11.39 -15.42
C ASP A 34 1.71 -10.99 -13.96
N ILE A 35 2.72 -10.56 -13.21
CA ILE A 35 2.56 -10.06 -11.84
C ILE A 35 1.69 -8.80 -11.83
N ILE A 36 1.95 -7.86 -12.76
CA ILE A 36 1.16 -6.64 -12.91
C ILE A 36 -0.30 -7.00 -13.20
N ALA A 37 -0.56 -7.83 -14.20
CA ALA A 37 -1.92 -8.26 -14.56
C ALA A 37 -2.62 -8.97 -13.38
N PHE A 38 -1.89 -9.81 -12.65
CA PHE A 38 -2.44 -10.49 -11.48
C PHE A 38 -2.80 -9.51 -10.36
N LEU A 39 -1.95 -8.53 -10.06
CA LEU A 39 -2.22 -7.53 -9.04
C LEU A 39 -3.34 -6.57 -9.44
N GLU A 40 -3.42 -6.18 -10.72
CA GLU A 40 -4.51 -5.36 -11.27
C GLU A 40 -5.85 -6.09 -11.24
N SER A 41 -5.85 -7.42 -11.41
CA SER A 41 -7.06 -8.23 -11.24
C SER A 41 -7.62 -8.18 -9.80
N LYS A 42 -6.81 -7.77 -8.82
CA LYS A 42 -7.27 -7.61 -7.42
C LYS A 42 -7.74 -6.17 -7.24
N GLY A 43 -9.05 -5.98 -7.04
CA GLY A 43 -9.63 -4.65 -6.82
C GLY A 43 -8.95 -3.83 -5.71
N ASN A 44 -8.29 -4.47 -4.75
CA ASN A 44 -7.36 -3.82 -3.82
C ASN A 44 -6.06 -4.63 -3.67
N CYS A 45 -5.09 -4.35 -4.55
CA CYS A 45 -3.78 -5.01 -4.55
C CYS A 45 -3.02 -4.85 -3.23
N THR A 46 -3.13 -3.70 -2.56
CA THR A 46 -2.44 -3.45 -1.28
C THR A 46 -3.00 -4.35 -0.17
N ALA A 47 -4.32 -4.50 -0.10
CA ALA A 47 -4.94 -5.40 0.88
C ALA A 47 -4.57 -6.86 0.60
N TYR A 48 -4.54 -7.25 -0.68
CA TYR A 48 -4.11 -8.58 -1.09
C TYR A 48 -2.67 -8.89 -0.68
N LEU A 49 -1.72 -8.00 -1.00
CA LEU A 49 -0.30 -8.15 -0.61
C LEU A 49 -0.13 -8.23 0.90
N LYS A 50 -0.86 -7.41 1.68
CA LYS A 50 -0.85 -7.50 3.15
C LYS A 50 -1.38 -8.84 3.67
N GLY A 51 -2.36 -9.43 2.99
CA GLY A 51 -2.88 -10.76 3.31
C GLY A 51 -1.81 -11.83 3.13
N LEU A 52 -1.11 -11.81 1.99
CA LEU A 52 0.01 -12.73 1.73
C LEU A 52 1.13 -12.61 2.76
N ILE A 53 1.56 -11.38 3.06
CA ILE A 53 2.63 -11.12 4.04
C ILE A 53 2.22 -11.61 5.43
N ARG A 54 0.98 -11.35 5.86
CA ARG A 54 0.49 -11.85 7.15
C ARG A 54 0.47 -13.38 7.20
N ALA A 55 0.03 -14.03 6.12
CA ALA A 55 0.04 -15.49 6.05
C ALA A 55 1.47 -16.04 6.08
N GLU A 56 2.44 -15.36 5.47
CA GLU A 56 3.85 -15.75 5.53
C GLU A 56 4.42 -15.58 6.94
N ILE A 57 4.17 -14.45 7.61
CA ILE A 57 4.58 -14.24 9.00
C ILE A 57 4.06 -15.36 9.92
N GLU A 58 2.81 -15.79 9.72
CA GLU A 58 2.26 -16.90 10.52
C GLU A 58 2.90 -18.25 10.17
N ARG A 59 3.36 -18.46 8.93
CA ARG A 59 4.14 -19.65 8.54
C ARG A 59 5.55 -19.65 9.13
N GLU A 60 6.22 -18.50 9.14
CA GLU A 60 7.60 -18.36 9.64
C GLU A 60 7.70 -18.38 11.17
N LYS A 61 6.59 -18.18 11.88
CA LYS A 61 6.53 -18.28 13.35
C LYS A 61 6.56 -19.74 13.88
N LEU A 62 6.71 -20.73 13.00
CA LEU A 62 6.84 -22.16 13.33
C LEU A 62 8.30 -22.58 13.48
#